data_AF-A0A397STH1-F1
#
_entry.id   AF-A0A397STH1-F1
#
_cell.length_a   1.000
_cell.length_b   1.000
_cell.length_c   1.000
_cell.angle_alpha   90.00
_cell.angle_beta   90.00
_cell.angle_gamma   90.00
#
_symmetry.space_group_name_H-M   'P 1'
#
loop_
_entity.id
_entity.type
_entity.pdbx_description
1 polymer ?
#
loop_
_entity_poly.entity_id
_entity_poly.type
_entity_poly.pdbx_seq_one_letter_code
_entity_poly.pdbx_strand_id
1 'polypeptide(L)'
;MAASPTTVVELGFAEPPESPLIAENFPSKVGGRPAWLNPEHILFAEQVRCGVCCKPMILLVQLYTPEDHPPEAFHRTIYVFCCKNGSCHKIAWQQSFKVFRSQLPKNNPYWSENESNPDSSTTKNSPAKQCIICGLLGSKMCGKCNQVNYCSKEHQIEHWTSGQHKIHCNIISTSSSIIEEHNNRCRKLVLFPEFEIVTEQEGENRNEERDGDNNSLNEASSKALVPVGDEIYENTDVDVDKAFLKFQKRIEPYPEQILRYNRLEYESEKNPKPLWVSDIDKPTAQDINPCPYCGQERTFEFQILSTLLNYLEVDHLQQGSLDWGTLLVYSCKYNCHVENIYYISEILWRQNFSDDGLNWKKDLK
;
A
#
# COMPACT_ATOMS: atom_id res chain seq x y z
N MET A 1 12.76 -4.34 38.50
CA MET A 1 11.60 -4.21 37.59
C MET A 1 12.16 -3.83 36.24
N ALA A 2 12.34 -4.80 35.34
CA ALA A 2 12.77 -4.50 33.98
C ALA A 2 11.61 -3.77 33.29
N ALA A 3 11.89 -2.59 32.71
CA ALA A 3 10.94 -1.93 31.85
C ALA A 3 10.58 -2.91 30.72
N SER A 4 9.29 -3.17 30.54
CA SER A 4 8.77 -3.79 29.32
C SER A 4 9.38 -3.07 28.13
N PRO A 5 9.97 -3.76 27.13
CA PRO A 5 10.36 -3.09 25.90
C PRO A 5 9.10 -2.41 25.36
N THR A 6 9.14 -1.09 25.30
CA THR A 6 8.09 -0.32 24.63
C THR A 6 8.21 -0.67 23.15
N THR A 7 7.21 -1.36 22.61
CA THR A 7 7.08 -1.64 21.18
C THR A 7 7.38 -0.37 20.39
N VAL A 8 8.45 -0.40 19.61
CA VAL A 8 8.90 0.76 18.83
C VAL A 8 8.08 0.79 17.54
N VAL A 9 7.45 1.93 17.26
CA VAL A 9 6.70 2.13 16.01
C VAL A 9 7.71 2.47 14.92
N GLU A 10 7.64 1.81 13.78
CA GLU A 10 8.44 2.15 12.60
C GLU A 10 7.65 3.08 11.68
N LEU A 11 8.27 4.19 11.29
CA LEU A 11 7.72 5.19 10.38
C LEU A 11 8.21 4.87 8.97
N GLY A 12 7.32 4.83 7.99
CA GLY A 12 7.67 4.61 6.59
C GLY A 12 7.63 5.91 5.78
N PHE A 13 8.64 6.10 4.92
CA PHE A 13 8.78 7.25 4.02
C PHE A 13 8.89 6.77 2.57
N ALA A 14 8.31 7.51 1.63
CA ALA A 14 8.39 7.18 0.21
C ALA A 14 9.62 7.83 -0.44
N GLU A 15 10.53 7.01 -0.95
CA GLU A 15 11.74 7.45 -1.63
C GLU A 15 11.82 6.89 -3.06
N PRO A 16 12.48 7.59 -4.00
CA PRO A 16 12.81 7.01 -5.28
C PRO A 16 13.65 5.74 -5.09
N PRO A 17 13.33 4.63 -5.75
CA PRO A 17 14.05 3.38 -5.55
C PRO A 17 15.51 3.50 -6.03
N GLU A 18 16.46 3.10 -5.18
CA GLU A 18 17.89 3.06 -5.55
C GLU A 18 18.20 1.91 -6.52
N SER A 19 17.40 0.84 -6.46
CA SER A 19 17.52 -0.34 -7.31
C SER A 19 16.15 -0.84 -7.76
N PRO A 20 16.07 -1.67 -8.83
CA PRO A 20 14.79 -2.23 -9.26
C PRO A 20 14.07 -3.00 -8.14
N LEU A 21 12.82 -2.63 -7.87
CA LEU A 21 11.99 -3.26 -6.83
C LEU A 21 11.37 -4.58 -7.34
N ILE A 22 12.21 -5.60 -7.47
CA ILE A 22 11.87 -6.94 -7.96
C ILE A 22 11.64 -7.94 -6.80
N ALA A 23 11.00 -9.07 -7.08
CA ALA A 23 10.54 -10.01 -6.05
C ALA A 23 11.68 -10.62 -5.22
N GLU A 24 12.84 -10.79 -5.84
CA GLU A 24 14.08 -11.31 -5.27
C GLU A 24 14.59 -10.46 -4.09
N ASN A 25 14.27 -9.17 -4.08
CA ASN A 25 14.70 -8.22 -3.05
C ASN A 25 13.64 -8.00 -1.96
N PHE A 26 12.49 -8.69 -2.03
CA PHE A 26 11.38 -8.57 -1.07
C PHE A 26 10.99 -7.11 -0.73
N PRO A 27 10.65 -6.27 -1.72
CA PRO A 27 10.54 -4.83 -1.50
C PRO A 27 9.28 -4.47 -0.70
N SER A 28 9.45 -3.48 0.19
CA SER A 28 8.37 -2.64 0.69
C SER A 28 8.25 -1.41 -0.20
N LYS A 29 7.07 -1.17 -0.78
CA LYS A 29 6.90 -0.19 -1.86
C LYS A 29 5.49 0.38 -1.98
N VAL A 30 5.42 1.58 -2.54
CA VAL A 30 4.20 2.22 -3.03
C VAL A 30 4.03 1.91 -4.51
N GLY A 31 2.79 1.63 -4.92
CA GLY A 31 2.39 1.63 -6.33
C GLY A 31 3.16 0.67 -7.23
N GLY A 32 3.19 1.00 -8.52
CA GLY A 32 3.81 0.16 -9.56
C GLY A 32 3.15 -1.22 -9.72
N ARG A 33 3.96 -2.19 -10.16
CA ARG A 33 3.52 -3.60 -10.27
C ARG A 33 3.82 -4.34 -8.97
N PRO A 34 3.00 -5.33 -8.57
CA PRO A 34 3.36 -6.19 -7.44
C PRO A 34 4.62 -6.99 -7.71
N ALA A 35 5.54 -7.01 -6.74
CA ALA A 35 6.61 -7.98 -6.68
C ALA A 35 6.05 -9.20 -5.94
N TRP A 36 5.68 -10.23 -6.70
CA TRP A 36 4.94 -11.36 -6.15
C TRP A 36 5.84 -12.28 -5.35
N LEU A 37 5.51 -12.45 -4.06
CA LEU A 37 6.20 -13.37 -3.17
C LEU A 37 6.08 -14.83 -3.66
N ASN A 38 4.92 -15.23 -4.19
CA ASN A 38 4.78 -16.49 -4.90
C ASN A 38 4.72 -16.23 -6.41
N PRO A 39 5.76 -16.58 -7.19
CA PRO A 39 5.81 -16.27 -8.62
C PRO A 39 4.90 -17.17 -9.48
N GLU A 40 4.44 -18.30 -8.96
CA GLU A 40 3.60 -19.27 -9.69
C GLU A 40 2.10 -19.05 -9.46
N HIS A 41 1.74 -18.67 -8.24
CA HIS A 41 0.37 -18.44 -7.83
C HIS A 41 0.20 -16.97 -7.49
N ILE A 42 -0.15 -16.18 -8.52
CA ILE A 42 -0.38 -14.74 -8.39
C ILE A 42 -1.87 -14.40 -8.49
N LEU A 43 -2.27 -13.25 -7.94
CA LEU A 43 -3.67 -12.84 -7.93
C LEU A 43 -4.21 -12.61 -9.35
N PHE A 44 -5.43 -13.09 -9.61
CA PHE A 44 -6.18 -12.81 -10.83
C PHE A 44 -7.08 -11.59 -10.69
N ALA A 45 -7.47 -10.98 -11.82
CA ALA A 45 -8.22 -9.73 -11.84
C ALA A 45 -9.49 -9.76 -10.98
N GLU A 46 -10.24 -10.86 -11.03
CA GLU A 46 -11.50 -11.03 -10.30
C GLU A 46 -11.31 -10.97 -8.78
N GLN A 47 -10.19 -11.49 -8.25
CA GLN A 47 -9.87 -11.38 -6.83
C GLN A 47 -9.68 -9.92 -6.41
N VAL A 48 -9.17 -9.07 -7.29
CA VAL A 48 -8.89 -7.66 -7.01
C VAL A 48 -9.89 -6.69 -7.68
N ARG A 49 -11.07 -7.15 -8.11
CA ARG A 49 -12.10 -6.23 -8.66
C ARG A 49 -12.67 -5.32 -7.58
N CYS A 50 -12.85 -4.05 -7.94
CA CYS A 50 -13.66 -3.11 -7.16
C CYS A 50 -15.14 -3.52 -7.22
N GLY A 51 -15.82 -3.58 -6.08
CA GLY A 51 -17.25 -3.95 -6.02
C GLY A 51 -18.19 -2.87 -6.56
N VAL A 52 -17.72 -1.63 -6.75
CA VAL A 52 -18.51 -0.54 -7.31
C VAL A 52 -18.44 -0.52 -8.84
N CYS A 53 -17.24 -0.32 -9.41
CA CYS A 53 -17.08 -0.18 -10.86
C CYS A 53 -16.73 -1.48 -11.60
N CYS A 54 -16.54 -2.59 -10.87
CA CYS A 54 -16.16 -3.90 -11.40
C CYS A 54 -14.82 -3.96 -12.16
N LYS A 55 -14.03 -2.87 -12.19
CA LYS A 55 -12.71 -2.82 -12.80
C LYS A 55 -11.66 -3.44 -11.86
N PRO A 56 -10.58 -4.03 -12.41
CA PRO A 56 -9.45 -4.48 -11.61
C PRO A 56 -8.85 -3.29 -10.85
N MET A 57 -8.61 -3.46 -9.56
CA MET A 57 -7.87 -2.50 -8.75
C MET A 57 -6.36 -2.63 -9.00
N ILE A 58 -5.62 -1.60 -8.61
CA ILE A 58 -4.17 -1.51 -8.76
C ILE A 58 -3.50 -1.50 -7.38
N LEU A 59 -2.23 -1.89 -7.35
CA LEU A 59 -1.45 -1.93 -6.11
C LEU A 59 -1.29 -0.52 -5.56
N LEU A 60 -1.67 -0.31 -4.31
CA LEU A 60 -1.44 0.93 -3.56
C LEU A 60 -0.15 0.82 -2.74
N VAL A 61 -0.03 -0.23 -1.93
CA VAL A 61 1.12 -0.49 -1.06
C VAL A 61 1.39 -2.00 -1.04
N GLN A 62 2.67 -2.37 -1.02
CA GLN A 62 3.17 -3.71 -0.73
C GLN A 62 4.17 -3.60 0.40
N LEU A 63 4.02 -4.38 1.48
CA LEU A 63 4.96 -4.40 2.60
C LEU A 63 5.49 -5.81 2.83
N TYR A 64 6.81 -5.94 2.83
CA TYR A 64 7.48 -7.12 3.34
C TYR A 64 7.55 -7.03 4.87
N THR A 65 6.96 -8.02 5.54
CA THR A 65 6.66 -8.03 6.98
C THR A 65 6.95 -9.43 7.52
N PRO A 66 8.22 -9.89 7.46
CA PRO A 66 8.63 -11.23 7.83
C PRO A 66 8.35 -11.53 9.30
N GLU A 67 8.12 -12.81 9.60
CA GLU A 67 7.72 -13.25 10.93
C GLU A 67 8.35 -14.59 11.30
N ASP A 68 8.74 -14.73 12.57
CA ASP A 68 9.34 -15.97 13.05
C ASP A 68 8.33 -17.11 13.19
N HIS A 69 7.05 -16.77 13.41
CA HIS A 69 5.99 -17.74 13.66
C HIS A 69 4.68 -17.43 12.91
N PRO A 70 4.02 -18.46 12.35
CA PRO A 70 4.52 -19.83 12.16
C PRO A 70 5.65 -19.86 11.11
N PRO A 71 6.37 -20.98 10.93
CA PRO A 71 7.52 -21.05 10.00
C PRO A 71 7.19 -20.59 8.57
N GLU A 72 5.95 -20.78 8.12
CA GLU A 72 5.47 -20.34 6.81
C GLU A 72 5.42 -18.82 6.67
N ALA A 73 5.43 -18.06 7.76
CA ALA A 73 5.40 -16.61 7.75
C ALA A 73 6.79 -15.97 7.66
N PHE A 74 7.86 -16.77 7.54
CA PHE A 74 9.23 -16.29 7.44
C PHE A 74 9.40 -15.24 6.34
N HIS A 75 8.96 -15.54 5.13
CA HIS A 75 8.70 -14.52 4.13
C HIS A 75 7.20 -14.22 4.16
N ARG A 76 6.85 -13.00 4.51
CA ARG A 76 5.46 -12.57 4.56
C ARG A 76 5.32 -11.21 3.92
N THR A 77 4.33 -11.07 3.06
CA THR A 77 4.06 -9.83 2.34
C THR A 77 2.58 -9.51 2.41
N ILE A 78 2.26 -8.26 2.73
CA ILE A 78 0.90 -7.72 2.64
C ILE A 78 0.80 -6.82 1.43
N TYR A 79 -0.23 -7.06 0.61
CA TYR A 79 -0.58 -6.27 -0.56
C TYR A 79 -1.88 -5.54 -0.31
N VAL A 80 -1.89 -4.23 -0.51
CA VAL A 80 -3.07 -3.37 -0.45
C VAL A 80 -3.38 -2.89 -1.86
N PHE A 81 -4.57 -3.22 -2.37
CA PHE A 81 -5.08 -2.77 -3.66
C PHE A 81 -6.21 -1.77 -3.46
N CYS A 82 -6.31 -0.77 -4.33
CA CYS A 82 -7.44 0.15 -4.33
C CYS A 82 -7.92 0.53 -5.73
N CYS A 83 -9.17 0.94 -5.82
CA CYS A 83 -9.73 1.48 -7.06
C CYS A 83 -9.13 2.87 -7.33
N LYS A 84 -8.57 3.10 -8.53
CA LYS A 84 -8.04 4.43 -8.91
C LYS A 84 -9.14 5.51 -9.05
N ASN A 85 -10.42 5.13 -9.11
CA ASN A 85 -11.54 6.06 -9.17
C ASN A 85 -12.06 6.38 -7.76
N GLY A 86 -11.75 7.58 -7.25
CA GLY A 86 -12.17 8.03 -5.92
C GLY A 86 -13.69 8.16 -5.74
N SER A 87 -14.46 8.27 -6.83
CA SER A 87 -15.93 8.19 -6.71
C SER A 87 -16.40 6.84 -6.15
N CYS A 88 -15.68 5.75 -6.44
CA CYS A 88 -15.98 4.43 -5.88
C CYS A 88 -15.76 4.41 -4.36
N HIS A 89 -14.74 5.13 -3.88
CA HIS A 89 -14.43 5.24 -2.45
C HIS A 89 -15.49 6.04 -1.70
N LYS A 90 -16.04 7.07 -2.34
CA LYS A 90 -17.17 7.86 -1.80
C LYS A 90 -18.45 7.04 -1.72
N ILE A 91 -18.70 6.18 -2.71
CA ILE A 91 -19.89 5.30 -2.75
C ILE A 91 -19.79 4.16 -1.74
N ALA A 92 -18.71 3.39 -1.77
CA ALA A 92 -18.48 2.24 -0.90
C ALA A 92 -16.99 1.93 -0.81
N TRP A 93 -16.31 2.54 0.17
CA TRP A 93 -14.87 2.35 0.37
C TRP A 93 -14.53 0.90 0.69
N GLN A 94 -15.35 0.18 1.47
CA GLN A 94 -15.13 -1.24 1.80
C GLN A 94 -15.06 -2.13 0.54
N GLN A 95 -15.70 -1.71 -0.54
CA GLN A 95 -15.70 -2.41 -1.84
C GLN A 95 -14.62 -1.89 -2.80
N SER A 96 -13.91 -0.83 -2.42
CA SER A 96 -12.93 -0.13 -3.24
C SER A 96 -11.49 -0.34 -2.76
N PHE A 97 -11.29 -1.15 -1.73
CA PHE A 97 -10.01 -1.62 -1.23
C PHE A 97 -10.03 -3.13 -1.05
N LYS A 98 -8.88 -3.78 -1.22
CA LYS A 98 -8.67 -5.19 -0.85
C LYS A 98 -7.27 -5.38 -0.30
N VAL A 99 -7.14 -6.19 0.75
CA VAL A 99 -5.86 -6.52 1.37
C VAL A 99 -5.64 -8.01 1.31
N PHE A 100 -4.44 -8.42 0.94
CA PHE A 100 -4.04 -9.82 0.87
C PHE A 100 -2.71 -10.03 1.57
N ARG A 101 -2.65 -11.05 2.42
CA ARG A 101 -1.42 -11.58 3.01
C ARG A 101 -0.97 -12.81 2.23
N SER A 102 0.30 -12.84 1.82
CA SER A 102 0.98 -14.00 1.25
C SER A 102 2.14 -14.41 2.13
N GLN A 103 2.42 -15.71 2.19
CA GLN A 103 3.42 -16.28 3.09
C GLN A 103 4.18 -17.43 2.44
N LEU A 104 5.48 -17.51 2.69
CA LEU A 104 6.35 -18.64 2.33
C LEU A 104 7.35 -18.94 3.45
N PRO A 105 7.60 -20.22 3.74
CA PRO A 105 8.64 -20.60 4.69
C PRO A 105 10.04 -20.23 4.18
N LYS A 106 11.00 -20.13 5.10
CA LYS A 106 12.41 -19.84 4.78
C LYS A 106 12.93 -20.73 3.65
N ASN A 107 12.73 -22.04 3.79
CA ASN A 107 13.06 -23.00 2.75
C ASN A 107 11.85 -23.17 1.83
N ASN A 108 11.91 -22.55 0.66
CA ASN A 108 10.86 -22.66 -0.35
C ASN A 108 11.48 -22.83 -1.75
N PRO A 109 10.69 -23.28 -2.75
CA PRO A 109 11.21 -23.56 -4.10
C PRO A 109 11.63 -22.33 -4.92
N TYR A 110 11.32 -21.12 -4.45
CA TYR A 110 11.45 -19.88 -5.22
C TYR A 110 12.63 -19.03 -4.75
N TRP A 111 12.78 -18.92 -3.43
CA TRP A 111 13.77 -18.11 -2.75
C TRP A 111 14.63 -19.00 -1.87
N SER A 112 15.77 -19.45 -2.38
CA SER A 112 16.72 -20.27 -1.63
C SER A 112 18.05 -19.53 -1.46
N GLU A 113 18.51 -19.37 -0.22
CA GLU A 113 19.78 -18.70 0.11
C GLU A 113 21.03 -19.40 -0.50
N ASN A 114 20.90 -20.67 -0.91
CA ASN A 114 22.01 -21.49 -1.39
C ASN A 114 21.97 -21.66 -2.93
N GLU A 115 22.39 -20.64 -3.69
CA GLU A 115 22.64 -20.77 -5.14
C GLU A 115 23.91 -21.57 -5.49
N SER A 116 24.51 -22.29 -4.54
CA SER A 116 25.79 -22.97 -4.75
C SER A 116 25.71 -24.43 -5.20
N ASN A 117 24.51 -25.00 -5.40
CA ASN A 117 24.40 -26.43 -5.76
C ASN A 117 23.68 -26.64 -7.12
N PRO A 118 24.41 -26.93 -8.20
CA PRO A 118 23.84 -27.09 -9.54
C PRO A 118 23.06 -28.40 -9.75
N ASP A 119 23.00 -29.28 -8.75
CA ASP A 119 22.42 -30.64 -8.86
C ASP A 119 21.01 -30.81 -8.25
N SER A 120 20.33 -29.75 -7.80
CA SER A 120 18.90 -29.88 -7.44
C SER A 120 18.03 -29.84 -8.70
N SER A 121 17.83 -31.03 -9.26
CA SER A 121 16.85 -31.33 -10.32
C SER A 121 15.40 -31.23 -9.82
N THR A 122 15.06 -30.20 -9.04
CA THR A 122 13.67 -29.83 -8.81
C THR A 122 13.17 -29.12 -10.06
N THR A 123 12.12 -29.68 -10.66
CA THR A 123 11.36 -29.09 -11.76
C THR A 123 10.93 -27.66 -11.38
N LYS A 124 11.71 -26.65 -11.77
CA LYS A 124 11.34 -25.24 -11.62
C LYS A 124 10.13 -25.01 -12.52
N ASN A 125 8.94 -25.08 -11.95
CA ASN A 125 7.71 -24.70 -12.63
C ASN A 125 7.87 -23.25 -13.11
N SER A 126 7.37 -22.95 -14.31
CA SER A 126 7.52 -21.63 -14.90
C SER A 126 6.68 -20.59 -14.15
N PRO A 127 7.19 -19.36 -13.94
CA PRO A 127 6.43 -18.30 -13.30
C PRO A 127 5.12 -18.02 -14.05
N ALA A 128 4.11 -17.55 -13.31
CA ALA A 128 2.81 -17.21 -13.86
C ALA A 128 2.93 -16.16 -14.97
N LYS A 129 2.16 -16.34 -16.04
CA LYS A 129 2.07 -15.34 -17.12
C LYS A 129 1.38 -14.09 -16.58
N GLN A 130 2.12 -13.00 -16.49
CA GLN A 130 1.61 -11.73 -15.95
C GLN A 130 0.97 -10.84 -17.01
N CYS A 131 0.03 -10.01 -16.58
CA CYS A 131 -0.52 -8.93 -17.38
C CYS A 131 0.55 -7.88 -17.65
N ILE A 132 0.79 -7.55 -18.92
CA ILE A 132 1.83 -6.61 -19.38
C ILE A 132 1.70 -5.18 -18.80
N ILE A 133 0.53 -4.85 -18.27
CA ILE A 133 0.27 -3.56 -17.61
C ILE A 133 0.43 -3.69 -16.10
N CYS A 134 -0.44 -4.40 -15.40
CA CYS A 134 -0.49 -4.34 -13.93
C CYS A 134 0.19 -5.48 -13.16
N GLY A 135 0.71 -6.51 -13.83
CA GLY A 135 1.40 -7.62 -13.16
C GLY A 135 0.50 -8.69 -12.55
N LEU A 136 -0.83 -8.49 -12.49
CA LEU A 136 -1.80 -9.55 -12.12
C LEU A 136 -1.76 -10.72 -13.13
N LEU A 137 -2.36 -11.86 -12.79
CA LEU A 137 -2.45 -13.01 -13.70
C LEU A 137 -3.05 -12.63 -15.06
N GLY A 138 -2.29 -12.89 -16.13
CA GLY A 138 -2.64 -12.65 -17.52
C GLY A 138 -3.50 -13.76 -18.10
N SER A 139 -4.77 -13.85 -17.67
CA SER A 139 -5.71 -14.89 -18.09
C SER A 139 -6.18 -14.78 -19.56
N LYS A 140 -5.93 -13.64 -20.21
CA LYS A 140 -6.28 -13.37 -21.62
C LYS A 140 -5.00 -13.13 -22.40
N MET A 141 -5.01 -13.50 -23.68
CA MET A 141 -3.87 -13.31 -24.57
C MET A 141 -4.27 -12.45 -25.78
N CYS A 142 -3.33 -11.69 -26.34
CA CYS A 142 -3.58 -10.92 -27.56
C CYS A 142 -3.93 -11.88 -28.71
N GLY A 143 -5.17 -11.85 -29.19
CA GLY A 143 -5.62 -12.76 -30.27
C GLY A 143 -4.95 -12.55 -31.64
N LYS A 144 -4.10 -11.54 -31.81
CA LYS A 144 -3.33 -11.29 -33.05
C LYS A 144 -1.92 -11.86 -33.00
N CYS A 145 -1.18 -11.63 -31.91
CA CYS A 145 0.22 -12.08 -31.80
C CYS A 145 0.42 -13.29 -30.90
N ASN A 146 -0.51 -13.57 -29.98
CA ASN A 146 -0.39 -14.63 -28.99
C ASN A 146 0.90 -14.54 -28.11
N GLN A 147 1.49 -13.36 -27.97
CA GLN A 147 2.74 -13.14 -27.22
C GLN A 147 2.54 -12.36 -25.92
N VAL A 148 1.47 -11.58 -25.81
CA VAL A 148 1.23 -10.67 -24.69
C VAL A 148 -0.02 -11.09 -23.94
N ASN A 149 0.07 -11.12 -22.61
CA ASN A 149 -1.01 -11.50 -21.72
C ASN A 149 -1.61 -10.29 -20.99
N TYR A 150 -2.90 -10.36 -20.69
CA TYR A 150 -3.71 -9.33 -20.04
C TYR A 150 -4.60 -9.96 -18.97
N CYS A 151 -4.79 -9.26 -17.86
CA CYS A 151 -5.72 -9.72 -16.83
C CYS A 151 -7.17 -9.35 -17.16
N SER A 152 -7.38 -8.37 -18.05
CA SER A 152 -8.71 -7.80 -18.34
C SER A 152 -8.78 -7.25 -19.77
N LYS A 153 -10.01 -7.04 -20.26
CA LYS A 153 -10.24 -6.43 -21.58
C LYS A 153 -9.81 -4.96 -21.57
N GLU A 154 -9.99 -4.30 -20.43
CA GLU A 154 -9.66 -2.92 -20.17
C GLU A 154 -8.14 -2.69 -20.35
N HIS A 155 -7.30 -3.51 -19.72
CA HIS A 155 -5.84 -3.39 -19.89
C HIS A 155 -5.37 -3.76 -21.31
N GLN A 156 -6.07 -4.67 -21.99
CA GLN A 156 -5.79 -4.94 -23.40
C GLN A 156 -6.07 -3.72 -24.28
N ILE A 157 -7.20 -3.04 -24.08
CA ILE A 157 -7.56 -1.83 -24.84
C ILE A 157 -6.55 -0.72 -24.56
N GLU A 158 -6.23 -0.47 -23.29
CA GLU A 158 -5.29 0.59 -22.91
C GLU A 158 -3.89 0.35 -23.48
N HIS A 159 -3.40 -0.89 -23.43
CA HIS A 159 -2.13 -1.25 -24.06
C HIS A 159 -2.18 -1.13 -25.59
N TRP A 160 -3.32 -1.46 -26.22
CA TRP A 160 -3.53 -1.33 -27.66
C TRP A 160 -3.47 0.13 -28.12
N THR A 161 -4.09 1.04 -27.37
CA THR A 161 -4.16 2.47 -27.70
C THR A 161 -2.95 3.23 -27.21
N SER A 162 -2.75 3.29 -25.90
CA SER A 162 -1.77 4.15 -25.22
C SER A 162 -0.39 3.52 -25.18
N GLY A 163 -0.31 2.20 -24.99
CA GLY A 163 0.92 1.42 -25.11
C GLY A 163 1.34 1.14 -26.55
N GLN A 164 0.57 1.61 -27.53
CA GLN A 164 0.85 1.47 -28.95
C GLN A 164 1.07 0.01 -29.40
N HIS A 165 0.51 -0.98 -28.68
CA HIS A 165 0.65 -2.38 -29.10
C HIS A 165 0.08 -2.60 -30.50
N LYS A 166 -0.88 -1.79 -30.95
CA LYS A 166 -1.42 -1.84 -32.31
C LYS A 166 -0.38 -1.76 -33.43
N ILE A 167 0.70 -1.00 -33.22
CA ILE A 167 1.80 -0.86 -34.19
C ILE A 167 2.86 -1.93 -33.98
N HIS A 168 3.11 -2.36 -32.73
CA HIS A 168 4.17 -3.32 -32.41
C HIS A 168 3.71 -4.79 -32.52
N CYS A 169 2.41 -5.03 -32.61
CA CYS A 169 1.82 -6.37 -32.70
C CYS A 169 2.36 -7.11 -33.93
N ASN A 170 2.97 -8.29 -33.72
CA ASN A 170 3.61 -9.13 -34.75
C ASN A 170 4.85 -8.53 -35.44
N ILE A 171 5.42 -7.43 -34.93
CA ILE A 171 6.67 -6.89 -35.46
C ILE A 171 7.85 -7.49 -34.71
N ILE A 172 8.73 -8.18 -35.44
CA ILE A 172 9.97 -8.81 -34.92
C ILE A 172 11.16 -7.82 -34.95
N SER A 173 11.07 -6.75 -35.75
CA SER A 173 12.17 -5.85 -36.12
C SER A 173 12.22 -4.51 -35.37
N THR A 174 11.31 -4.25 -34.42
CA THR A 174 11.34 -3.01 -33.62
C THR A 174 12.31 -3.18 -32.45
N SER A 175 13.15 -2.17 -32.18
CA SER A 175 14.03 -2.16 -31.01
C SER A 175 13.25 -2.42 -29.72
N SER A 176 13.66 -3.43 -28.95
CA SER A 176 13.03 -3.79 -27.67
C SER A 176 12.93 -2.61 -26.70
N SER A 177 13.87 -1.66 -26.77
CA SER A 177 13.85 -0.43 -25.96
C SER A 177 12.64 0.47 -26.23
N ILE A 178 12.25 0.63 -27.50
CA ILE A 178 11.12 1.49 -27.90
C ILE A 178 9.79 0.86 -27.46
N ILE A 179 9.67 -0.46 -27.56
CA ILE A 179 8.49 -1.18 -27.09
C ILE A 179 8.35 -0.98 -25.57
N GLU A 180 9.45 -1.08 -24.83
CA GLU A 180 9.42 -0.92 -23.37
C GLU A 180 9.14 0.51 -22.94
N GLU A 181 9.63 1.52 -23.66
CA GLU A 181 9.27 2.93 -23.43
C GLU A 181 7.75 3.15 -23.56
N HIS A 182 7.13 2.60 -24.61
CA HIS A 182 5.69 2.67 -24.80
C HIS A 182 4.91 1.91 -23.71
N ASN A 183 5.39 0.72 -23.32
CA ASN A 183 4.82 -0.03 -22.21
C ASN A 183 4.87 0.79 -20.91
N ASN A 184 6.01 1.41 -20.61
CA ASN A 184 6.20 2.24 -19.43
C ASN A 184 5.28 3.44 -19.41
N ARG A 185 5.11 4.13 -20.55
CA ARG A 185 4.12 5.20 -20.67
C ARG A 185 2.70 4.72 -20.38
N CYS A 186 2.32 3.56 -20.90
CA CYS A 186 1.03 2.96 -20.62
C CYS A 186 0.86 2.60 -19.13
N ARG A 187 1.91 2.06 -18.49
CA ARG A 187 1.89 1.73 -17.06
C ARG A 187 1.73 2.98 -16.21
N LYS A 188 2.41 4.09 -16.52
CA LYS A 188 2.25 5.38 -15.81
C LYS A 188 0.82 5.93 -15.85
N LEU A 189 0.08 5.68 -16.94
CA LEU A 189 -1.33 6.08 -17.03
C LEU A 189 -2.24 5.21 -16.14
N VAL A 190 -1.97 3.91 -16.05
CA VAL A 190 -2.84 2.95 -15.38
C VAL A 190 -2.51 2.79 -13.90
N LEU A 191 -1.23 2.63 -13.56
CA LEU A 191 -0.75 2.33 -12.21
C LEU A 191 -0.51 3.63 -11.43
N PHE A 192 -0.23 3.48 -10.13
CA PHE A 192 0.38 4.55 -9.35
C PHE A 192 1.90 4.56 -9.61
N PRO A 193 2.56 5.73 -9.45
CA PRO A 193 4.02 5.81 -9.41
C PRO A 193 4.61 4.83 -8.41
N GLU A 194 5.86 4.43 -8.65
CA GLU A 194 6.55 3.43 -7.86
C GLU A 194 7.61 4.10 -6.98
N PHE A 195 7.51 3.88 -5.67
CA PHE A 195 8.46 4.36 -4.67
C PHE A 195 8.84 3.24 -3.71
N GLU A 196 10.06 3.25 -3.22
CA GLU A 196 10.51 2.40 -2.12
C GLU A 196 9.99 2.97 -0.79
N ILE A 197 9.62 2.09 0.13
CA ILE A 197 9.26 2.48 1.49
C ILE A 197 10.46 2.17 2.39
N VAL A 198 11.15 3.23 2.81
CA VAL A 198 12.23 3.14 3.81
C VAL A 198 11.65 3.37 5.20
N THR A 199 12.25 2.74 6.22
CA THR A 199 11.73 2.75 7.59
C THR A 199 12.71 3.33 8.59
N GLU A 200 12.22 4.16 9.50
CA GLU A 200 12.97 4.70 10.65
C GLU A 200 12.19 4.47 11.94
N GLN A 201 12.85 4.35 13.09
CA GLN A 201 12.11 4.22 14.35
C GLN A 201 11.56 5.55 14.84
N GLU A 202 10.33 5.52 15.34
CA GLU A 202 9.72 6.69 15.96
C GLU A 202 10.49 7.12 17.22
N GLY A 203 11.22 8.24 17.11
CA GLY A 203 11.92 8.88 18.22
C GLY A 203 13.45 8.79 18.19
N GLU A 204 14.05 8.11 17.22
CA GLU A 204 15.52 8.04 17.05
C GLU A 204 16.15 9.42 16.80
N ASN A 205 15.46 10.33 16.08
CA ASN A 205 15.97 11.67 15.75
C ASN A 205 15.81 12.72 16.87
N ARG A 206 15.60 12.33 18.14
CA ARG A 206 15.48 13.29 19.27
C ARG A 206 16.81 13.77 19.84
N ASN A 207 17.92 13.13 19.49
CA ASN A 207 19.25 13.49 19.96
C ASN A 207 20.15 13.78 18.75
N GLU A 208 20.21 15.03 18.26
CA GLU A 208 21.45 15.66 17.77
C GLU A 208 21.33 17.07 17.16
N GLU A 209 20.13 17.66 16.95
CA GLU A 209 20.07 19.03 16.39
C GLU A 209 19.12 19.97 17.17
N ARG A 210 19.58 20.42 18.34
CA ARG A 210 19.16 21.70 18.91
C ARG A 210 20.35 22.40 19.55
N ASP A 211 21.27 22.85 18.70
CA ASP A 211 22.11 24.02 18.95
C ASP A 211 22.66 24.51 17.60
N GLY A 212 22.30 25.73 17.20
CA GLY A 212 23.03 26.46 16.16
C GLY A 212 22.24 27.00 14.97
N ASP A 213 21.63 28.16 15.17
CA ASP A 213 21.69 29.34 14.30
C ASP A 213 21.12 29.35 12.85
N ASN A 214 20.10 30.19 12.71
CA ASN A 214 19.66 31.08 11.62
C ASN A 214 20.15 30.95 10.15
N ASN A 215 19.12 31.03 9.29
CA ASN A 215 19.03 31.65 7.96
C ASN A 215 19.74 30.98 6.76
N SER A 216 18.93 30.32 5.91
CA SER A 216 18.68 30.81 4.55
C SER A 216 17.47 30.15 3.90
N LEU A 217 16.63 31.01 3.32
CA LEU A 217 15.44 30.73 2.53
C LEU A 217 15.77 29.85 1.32
N ASN A 218 14.92 28.86 1.04
CA ASN A 218 14.62 28.40 -0.31
C ASN A 218 13.17 27.90 -0.35
N GLU A 219 12.32 28.67 -1.02
CA GLU A 219 10.93 28.31 -1.34
C GLU A 219 10.90 27.19 -2.39
N ALA A 220 10.31 26.06 -2.02
CA ALA A 220 9.64 25.16 -2.95
C ALA A 220 8.27 24.82 -2.35
N SER A 221 7.23 25.03 -3.14
CA SER A 221 5.83 25.09 -2.72
C SER A 221 5.29 23.73 -2.28
N SER A 222 5.22 23.50 -0.97
CA SER A 222 4.44 22.42 -0.35
C SER A 222 3.06 22.95 0.02
N LYS A 223 2.04 22.66 -0.79
CA LYS A 223 0.63 22.97 -0.49
C LYS A 223 -0.08 21.72 0.02
N ALA A 224 -0.06 21.54 1.35
CA ALA A 224 -1.02 20.87 2.23
C ALA A 224 -0.31 20.82 3.60
N LEU A 225 -0.74 21.44 4.69
CA LEU A 225 -2.05 21.70 5.26
C LEU A 225 -2.13 23.20 5.65
N VAL A 226 -3.34 23.75 5.82
CA VAL A 226 -3.73 25.11 6.28
C VAL A 226 -2.57 26.05 6.71
N PRO A 227 -2.47 27.30 6.19
CA PRO A 227 -1.44 28.24 6.63
C PRO A 227 -1.58 28.47 8.14
N VAL A 228 -0.52 28.16 8.89
CA VAL A 228 -0.37 28.61 10.28
C VAL A 228 -0.08 30.10 10.20
N GLY A 229 -1.13 30.91 10.16
CA GLY A 229 -1.06 32.29 10.59
C GLY A 229 -0.98 32.29 12.12
N ASP A 230 -0.15 33.18 12.67
CA ASP A 230 -0.06 33.50 14.11
C ASP A 230 -1.38 34.10 14.63
N GLU A 231 -2.47 33.34 14.58
CA GLU A 231 -3.70 33.68 15.27
C GLU A 231 -3.75 32.84 16.54
N ILE A 232 -3.52 33.52 17.65
CA ILE A 232 -3.88 33.10 19.00
C ILE A 232 -5.26 32.45 18.89
N TYR A 233 -5.34 31.15 19.12
CA TYR A 233 -6.61 30.41 19.14
C TYR A 233 -7.51 31.03 20.22
N GLU A 234 -8.34 31.99 19.82
CA GLU A 234 -9.45 32.42 20.63
C GLU A 234 -10.33 31.19 20.87
N ASN A 235 -10.58 30.89 22.15
CA ASN A 235 -11.52 29.88 22.60
C ASN A 235 -12.87 30.11 21.92
N THR A 236 -13.05 29.47 20.78
CA THR A 236 -14.34 29.25 20.15
C THR A 236 -14.75 27.85 20.57
N ASP A 237 -15.96 27.71 21.11
CA ASP A 237 -16.59 26.45 21.53
C ASP A 237 -16.87 25.53 20.31
N VAL A 238 -15.82 25.18 19.58
CA VAL A 238 -15.84 24.13 18.57
C VAL A 238 -15.33 22.89 19.28
N ASP A 239 -16.11 21.82 19.29
CA ASP A 239 -15.78 20.54 19.93
C ASP A 239 -14.58 19.91 19.19
N VAL A 240 -13.36 20.39 19.46
CA VAL A 240 -12.16 19.95 18.76
C VAL A 240 -11.86 18.51 19.15
N ASP A 241 -11.93 17.64 18.15
CA ASP A 241 -11.64 16.22 18.24
C ASP A 241 -10.30 15.94 18.94
N LYS A 242 -10.34 15.29 20.11
CA LYS A 242 -9.15 15.01 20.92
C LYS A 242 -8.22 14.03 20.21
N ALA A 243 -8.78 13.10 19.42
CA ALA A 243 -7.99 12.20 18.62
C ALA A 243 -7.25 12.97 17.52
N PHE A 244 -7.89 13.94 16.86
CA PHE A 244 -7.24 14.76 15.85
C PHE A 244 -6.07 15.59 16.40
N LEU A 245 -6.23 16.24 17.56
CA LEU A 245 -5.13 16.98 18.20
C LEU A 245 -3.96 16.06 18.59
N LYS A 246 -4.27 14.84 19.05
CA LYS A 246 -3.24 13.83 19.36
C LYS A 246 -2.55 13.34 18.10
N PHE A 247 -3.30 13.17 17.01
CA PHE A 247 -2.78 12.81 15.69
C PHE A 247 -1.81 13.88 15.20
N GLN A 248 -2.24 15.15 15.16
CA GLN A 248 -1.41 16.26 14.70
C GLN A 248 -0.10 16.35 15.48
N LYS A 249 -0.15 16.37 16.82
CA LYS A 249 1.05 16.39 17.67
C LYS A 249 1.98 15.20 17.46
N ARG A 250 1.45 14.06 17.02
CA ARG A 250 2.24 12.85 16.76
C ARG A 250 2.88 12.86 15.38
N ILE A 251 2.21 13.43 14.38
CA ILE A 251 2.70 13.52 13.00
C ILE A 251 3.66 14.70 12.83
N GLU A 252 3.48 15.79 13.57
CA GLU A 252 4.26 17.03 13.48
C GLU A 252 5.79 16.85 13.40
N PRO A 253 6.45 15.96 14.17
CA PRO A 253 7.90 15.78 14.06
C PRO A 253 8.35 15.09 12.76
N TYR A 254 7.46 14.37 12.08
CA TYR A 254 7.75 13.59 10.87
C TYR A 254 6.60 13.75 9.86
N PRO A 255 6.37 14.94 9.29
CA PRO A 255 5.18 15.21 8.48
C PRO A 255 5.13 14.43 7.15
N GLU A 256 6.31 14.07 6.61
CA GLU A 256 6.46 13.33 5.35
C GLU A 256 6.18 11.82 5.51
N GLN A 257 5.98 11.32 6.73
CA GLN A 257 5.71 9.90 6.95
C GLN A 257 4.42 9.49 6.23
N ILE A 258 4.48 8.40 5.47
CA ILE A 258 3.34 7.84 4.71
C ILE A 258 2.75 6.61 5.38
N LEU A 259 3.50 6.00 6.30
CA LEU A 259 3.15 4.73 6.92
C LEU A 259 3.63 4.69 8.37
N ARG A 260 2.89 3.97 9.21
CA ARG A 260 3.26 3.66 10.60
C ARG A 260 3.04 2.17 10.83
N TYR A 261 4.12 1.41 10.91
CA TYR A 261 4.11 -0.02 11.20
C TYR A 261 4.22 -0.22 12.72
N ASN A 262 3.22 -0.90 13.29
CA ASN A 262 3.14 -1.12 14.73
C ASN A 262 2.48 -2.46 14.96
N ARG A 263 3.26 -3.50 14.73
CA ARG A 263 2.80 -4.87 14.84
C ARG A 263 2.94 -5.40 16.25
N LEU A 264 2.00 -6.24 16.63
CA LEU A 264 2.00 -6.93 17.92
C LEU A 264 3.18 -7.92 18.02
N GLU A 265 3.99 -7.78 19.07
CA GLU A 265 4.87 -8.86 19.52
C GLU A 265 4.04 -9.97 20.16
N TYR A 266 4.23 -11.23 19.78
CA TYR A 266 3.41 -12.37 20.26
C TYR A 266 3.33 -12.49 21.79
N GLU A 267 4.35 -12.01 22.47
CA GLU A 267 4.48 -12.04 23.93
C GLU A 267 3.77 -10.87 24.63
N SER A 268 3.37 -9.84 23.88
CA SER A 268 2.67 -8.68 24.42
C SER A 268 1.19 -8.98 24.64
N GLU A 269 0.71 -8.74 25.86
CA GLU A 269 -0.70 -8.86 26.21
C GLU A 269 -1.57 -7.72 25.63
N LYS A 270 -0.96 -6.67 25.05
CA LYS A 270 -1.69 -5.49 24.57
C LYS A 270 -1.57 -5.32 23.07
N ASN A 271 -2.71 -5.46 22.40
CA ASN A 271 -2.85 -5.13 20.97
C ASN A 271 -2.42 -3.68 20.70
N PRO A 272 -1.57 -3.43 19.68
CA PRO A 272 -1.18 -2.10 19.29
C PRO A 272 -2.42 -1.30 18.88
N LYS A 273 -2.45 -0.02 19.25
CA LYS A 273 -3.55 0.88 18.92
C LYS A 273 -3.13 1.78 17.76
N PRO A 274 -3.99 1.93 16.73
CA PRO A 274 -3.73 2.87 15.65
C PRO A 274 -3.74 4.32 16.15
N LEU A 275 -3.09 5.21 15.40
CA LEU A 275 -3.18 6.64 15.61
C LEU A 275 -4.43 7.15 14.88
N TRP A 276 -5.51 7.33 15.63
CA TRP A 276 -6.79 7.80 15.11
C TRP A 276 -6.70 9.23 14.58
N VAL A 277 -7.23 9.46 13.38
CA VAL A 277 -7.39 10.83 12.83
C VAL A 277 -8.64 11.52 13.35
N SER A 278 -9.59 10.74 13.90
CA SER A 278 -10.83 11.26 14.45
C SER A 278 -11.40 10.40 15.59
N ASP A 279 -12.28 10.98 16.40
CA ASP A 279 -13.06 10.30 17.41
C ASP A 279 -14.28 9.55 16.84
N ILE A 280 -14.72 9.88 15.62
CA ILE A 280 -15.80 9.19 14.89
C ILE A 280 -15.26 8.05 14.01
N ASP A 281 -16.14 7.13 13.58
CA ASP A 281 -15.82 6.04 12.65
C ASP A 281 -14.64 5.14 13.06
N LYS A 282 -14.50 4.90 14.37
CA LYS A 282 -13.58 3.88 14.89
C LYS A 282 -14.20 2.49 14.69
N PRO A 283 -13.44 1.50 14.21
CA PRO A 283 -13.93 0.14 14.03
C PRO A 283 -14.29 -0.49 15.37
N THR A 284 -15.40 -1.21 15.39
CA THR A 284 -15.82 -2.07 16.50
C THR A 284 -15.28 -3.49 16.32
N ALA A 285 -15.46 -4.34 17.33
CA ALA A 285 -15.08 -5.75 17.24
C ALA A 285 -15.86 -6.51 16.14
N GLN A 286 -17.06 -6.06 15.80
CA GLN A 286 -17.87 -6.63 14.72
C GLN A 286 -17.38 -6.23 13.33
N ASP A 287 -16.75 -5.06 13.21
CA ASP A 287 -16.16 -4.60 11.94
C ASP A 287 -14.88 -5.37 11.61
N ILE A 288 -14.09 -5.68 12.64
CA ILE A 288 -12.85 -6.46 12.53
C ILE A 288 -13.16 -7.93 12.78
N ASN A 289 -13.82 -8.55 11.80
CA ASN A 289 -14.17 -9.97 11.89
C ASN A 289 -12.92 -10.86 12.05
N PRO A 290 -13.03 -11.99 12.78
CA PRO A 290 -11.96 -12.97 12.92
C PRO A 290 -11.47 -13.49 11.55
N CYS A 291 -10.27 -14.06 11.55
CA CYS A 291 -9.72 -14.72 10.39
C CYS A 291 -10.68 -15.84 9.92
N PRO A 292 -11.11 -15.84 8.64
CA PRO A 292 -12.09 -16.81 8.14
C PRO A 292 -11.54 -18.23 8.06
N TYR A 293 -10.22 -18.40 8.22
CA TYR A 293 -9.56 -19.70 8.09
C TYR A 293 -9.27 -20.35 9.44
N CYS A 294 -8.62 -19.63 10.37
CA CYS A 294 -8.29 -20.18 11.70
C CYS A 294 -9.26 -19.76 12.80
N GLY A 295 -10.18 -18.83 12.53
CA GLY A 295 -11.14 -18.31 13.51
C GLY A 295 -10.56 -17.37 14.58
N GLN A 296 -9.25 -17.10 14.54
CA GLN A 296 -8.58 -16.24 15.52
C GLN A 296 -8.79 -14.75 15.21
N GLU A 297 -8.59 -13.90 16.22
CA GLU A 297 -8.72 -12.46 16.06
C GLU A 297 -7.76 -11.88 15.00
N ARG A 298 -8.18 -10.79 14.38
CA ARG A 298 -7.29 -9.94 13.59
C ARG A 298 -6.89 -8.74 14.43
N THR A 299 -5.60 -8.42 14.43
CA THR A 299 -5.03 -7.30 15.19
C THR A 299 -4.54 -6.22 14.25
N PHE A 300 -4.50 -4.98 14.75
CA PHE A 300 -3.90 -3.88 14.01
C PHE A 300 -2.43 -4.20 13.71
N GLU A 301 -1.98 -3.90 12.50
CA GLU A 301 -0.61 -4.15 12.06
C GLU A 301 0.08 -2.87 11.58
N PHE A 302 -0.55 -2.14 10.68
CA PHE A 302 0.00 -0.88 10.20
C PHE A 302 -1.07 0.09 9.71
N GLN A 303 -0.66 1.34 9.62
CA GLN A 303 -1.46 2.48 9.22
C GLN A 303 -0.83 3.15 8.02
N ILE A 304 -1.62 3.36 6.96
CA ILE A 304 -1.27 4.19 5.81
C ILE A 304 -1.89 5.58 6.05
N LEU A 305 -1.10 6.63 5.86
CA LEU A 305 -1.51 8.00 6.12
C LEU A 305 -2.00 8.71 4.86
N SER A 306 -2.74 9.80 5.05
CA SER A 306 -3.19 10.67 3.94
C SER A 306 -2.02 11.29 3.19
N THR A 307 -0.86 11.48 3.82
CA THR A 307 0.38 11.99 3.19
C THR A 307 0.77 11.19 1.95
N LEU A 308 0.47 9.88 1.92
CA LEU A 308 0.72 9.03 0.75
C LEU A 308 0.05 9.56 -0.52
N LEU A 309 -1.11 10.22 -0.41
CA LEU A 309 -1.86 10.75 -1.55
C LEU A 309 -1.02 11.69 -2.42
N ASN A 310 -0.06 12.42 -1.83
CA ASN A 310 0.83 13.35 -2.52
C ASN A 310 1.79 12.63 -3.50
N TYR A 311 2.04 11.34 -3.30
CA TYR A 311 2.93 10.53 -4.13
C TYR A 311 2.20 9.77 -5.24
N LEU A 312 0.86 9.77 -5.25
CA LEU A 312 0.10 8.95 -6.20
C LEU A 312 -0.10 9.63 -7.57
N GLU A 313 0.38 10.86 -7.74
CA GLU A 313 0.21 11.69 -8.95
C GLU A 313 -1.26 11.72 -9.44
N VAL A 314 -2.21 11.74 -8.48
CA VAL A 314 -3.64 11.85 -8.79
C VAL A 314 -4.05 13.31 -8.85
N ASP A 315 -4.92 13.66 -9.79
CA ASP A 315 -5.47 15.02 -9.86
C ASP A 315 -6.44 15.25 -8.69
N HIS A 316 -5.95 15.92 -7.65
CA HIS A 316 -6.70 16.19 -6.42
C HIS A 316 -7.89 17.13 -6.64
N LEU A 317 -7.91 17.89 -7.74
CA LEU A 317 -8.98 18.84 -8.06
C LEU A 317 -10.17 18.19 -8.76
N GLN A 318 -10.03 16.94 -9.21
CA GLN A 318 -11.14 16.22 -9.84
C GLN A 318 -12.14 15.73 -8.80
N GLN A 319 -13.43 15.76 -9.17
CA GLN A 319 -14.52 15.29 -8.31
C GLN A 319 -14.34 13.82 -7.87
N GLY A 320 -13.58 13.03 -8.64
CA GLY A 320 -13.21 11.64 -8.35
C GLY A 320 -11.80 11.44 -7.80
N SER A 321 -11.18 12.45 -7.19
CA SER A 321 -9.88 12.31 -6.52
C SER A 321 -9.94 11.33 -5.36
N LEU A 322 -8.81 10.69 -5.08
CA LEU A 322 -8.63 9.80 -3.94
C LEU A 322 -8.52 10.63 -2.67
N ASP A 323 -9.22 10.20 -1.61
CA ASP A 323 -9.24 10.90 -0.34
C ASP A 323 -9.51 9.92 0.81
N TRP A 324 -8.70 10.06 1.86
CA TRP A 324 -8.79 9.35 3.14
C TRP A 324 -7.97 10.10 4.19
N GLY A 325 -8.36 10.03 5.46
CA GLY A 325 -7.51 10.49 6.56
C GLY A 325 -6.46 9.45 6.93
N THR A 326 -6.91 8.21 7.12
CA THR A 326 -6.00 7.07 7.32
C THR A 326 -6.64 5.74 6.90
N LEU A 327 -5.81 4.79 6.48
CA LEU A 327 -6.18 3.42 6.21
C LEU A 327 -5.48 2.51 7.22
N LEU A 328 -6.27 1.78 8.01
CA LEU A 328 -5.79 0.92 9.08
C LEU A 328 -5.89 -0.53 8.63
N VAL A 329 -4.76 -1.23 8.59
CA VAL A 329 -4.71 -2.63 8.18
C VAL A 329 -4.67 -3.54 9.41
N TYR A 330 -5.57 -4.52 9.40
CA TYR A 330 -5.71 -5.54 10.42
C TYR A 330 -5.49 -6.92 9.80
N SER A 331 -4.59 -7.70 10.37
CA SER A 331 -4.24 -9.03 9.89
C SER A 331 -4.42 -10.10 10.96
N CYS A 332 -4.46 -11.36 10.54
CA CYS A 332 -4.52 -12.51 11.45
C CYS A 332 -3.37 -12.46 12.48
N LYS A 333 -3.72 -12.40 13.78
CA LYS A 333 -2.76 -12.34 14.89
C LYS A 333 -1.68 -13.42 14.81
N TYR A 334 -2.10 -14.65 14.48
CA TYR A 334 -1.22 -15.83 14.46
C TYR A 334 -0.71 -16.19 13.08
N ASN A 335 -0.78 -15.28 12.09
CA ASN A 335 -0.26 -15.53 10.75
C ASN A 335 -0.68 -16.89 10.15
N CYS A 336 -1.93 -17.32 10.37
CA CYS A 336 -2.35 -18.66 10.00
C CYS A 336 -1.99 -19.00 8.55
N HIS A 337 -1.47 -20.21 8.36
CA HIS A 337 -1.20 -20.80 7.06
C HIS A 337 -2.30 -21.80 6.73
N VAL A 338 -2.70 -21.85 5.47
CA VAL A 338 -3.67 -22.82 4.95
C VAL A 338 -3.09 -23.40 3.68
N GLU A 339 -2.99 -24.72 3.63
CA GLU A 339 -2.44 -25.42 2.47
C GLU A 339 -3.23 -25.07 1.21
N ASN A 340 -2.52 -24.85 0.09
CA ASN A 340 -3.09 -24.46 -1.21
C ASN A 340 -3.83 -23.11 -1.23
N ILE A 341 -3.75 -22.29 -0.18
CA ILE A 341 -4.24 -20.92 -0.17
C ILE A 341 -3.04 -19.96 -0.10
N TYR A 342 -2.70 -19.38 -1.25
CA TYR A 342 -1.52 -18.51 -1.39
C TYR A 342 -1.76 -17.06 -0.95
N TYR A 343 -3.02 -16.61 -0.94
CA TYR A 343 -3.41 -15.27 -0.52
C TYR A 343 -4.60 -15.33 0.44
N ILE A 344 -4.40 -14.84 1.65
CA ILE A 344 -5.43 -14.73 2.67
C ILE A 344 -5.92 -13.28 2.70
N SER A 345 -7.24 -13.08 2.59
CA SER A 345 -7.82 -11.73 2.68
C SER A 345 -7.72 -11.20 4.10
N GLU A 346 -7.18 -10.00 4.23
CA GLU A 346 -7.09 -9.25 5.49
C GLU A 346 -8.00 -8.02 5.42
N ILE A 347 -8.11 -7.30 6.53
CA ILE A 347 -9.06 -6.19 6.68
C ILE A 347 -8.34 -4.85 6.54
N LEU A 348 -8.98 -3.93 5.83
CA LEU A 348 -8.65 -2.52 5.86
C LEU A 348 -9.85 -1.76 6.42
N TRP A 349 -9.58 -0.81 7.30
CA TRP A 349 -10.56 0.16 7.79
C TRP A 349 -10.15 1.57 7.40
N ARG A 350 -11.03 2.30 6.71
CA ARG A 350 -10.78 3.71 6.34
C ARG A 350 -11.42 4.63 7.36
N GLN A 351 -10.66 5.62 7.83
CA GLN A 351 -11.17 6.75 8.60
C GLN A 351 -10.90 8.04 7.83
N ASN A 352 -11.85 8.96 7.86
CA ASN A 352 -11.70 10.31 7.32
C ASN A 352 -11.41 11.30 8.45
N PHE A 353 -10.85 12.47 8.11
CA PHE A 353 -10.84 13.60 9.04
C PHE A 353 -12.27 14.05 9.33
N SER A 354 -12.51 14.61 10.52
CA SER A 354 -13.82 15.18 10.84
C SER A 354 -14.11 16.38 9.92
N ASP A 355 -15.34 16.44 9.42
CA ASP A 355 -15.86 17.58 8.64
C ASP A 355 -16.06 18.83 9.51
N ASP A 356 -16.05 18.70 10.84
CA ASP A 356 -16.34 19.79 11.78
C ASP A 356 -15.26 20.89 11.78
N GLY A 357 -14.06 20.59 11.25
CA GLY A 357 -13.00 21.57 11.01
C GLY A 357 -13.01 22.24 9.62
N LEU A 358 -13.86 21.78 8.69
CA LEU A 358 -13.90 22.24 7.29
C LEU A 358 -15.10 23.14 6.95
N ASN A 359 -16.06 23.29 7.87
CA ASN A 359 -17.25 24.12 7.68
C ASN A 359 -16.99 25.62 7.91
N TRP A 360 -16.13 26.26 7.11
CA TRP A 360 -15.97 27.73 7.18
C TRP A 360 -17.16 28.50 6.58
N LYS A 361 -18.02 27.93 5.73
CA LYS A 361 -19.17 28.68 5.18
C LYS A 361 -20.37 27.78 4.85
N LYS A 362 -21.25 27.57 5.83
CA LYS A 362 -22.66 27.26 5.53
C LYS A 362 -23.67 28.24 6.12
N ASP A 363 -23.22 29.26 6.84
CA ASP A 363 -24.11 30.30 7.37
C ASP A 363 -23.82 31.67 6.78
N LEU A 364 -24.14 31.85 5.50
CA LEU A 364 -24.57 33.16 5.00
C LEU A 364 -25.82 32.94 4.15
N LYS A 365 -26.93 33.40 4.73
CA LYS A 365 -28.30 33.41 4.20
C LYS A 365 -28.41 33.99 2.80
#